data_AF-A0A7R9D0P3-F1
#
_entry.id   AF-A0A7R9D0P3-F1
#
_cell.length_a   1.000
_cell.length_b   1.000
_cell.length_c   1.000
_cell.angle_alpha   90.00
_cell.angle_beta   90.00
_cell.angle_gamma   90.00
#
_symmetry.space_group_name_H-M   'P 1'
#
loop_
_entity.id
_entity.type
_entity.pdbx_description
1 polymer ?
#
loop_
_entity_poly.entity_id
_entity_poly.type
_entity_poly.pdbx_seq_one_letter_code
_entity_poly.pdbx_strand_id
1 'polypeptide(L)'
;DRPCHQALQINFLILWHNPNGCADLQVPGEDHISSWHLKGIKHVVWRNHLQMCWGLSPSLAVYMAIRLNNPRLVERELSRLVTLSPLSVAHIPEALQYLTNSRALINDNRELVHTLVWAPASAVVALAFFSRQFPPHPITAQYAVRVLRNCSINSLLFFVPQIVQALRHDMLDYMMQLIKDIANKSQILAHQLIYNMRTNMFLDEEMLCKDGPQRRQACLEALSRIELQQGCYIPTNPEAMVIAIDNKSGTPMQSAAKAPYLAMFRLRHCGIAELEKLATSVFTDTDSSGLNPCALAEEIWQGAIFKVGDDVRQDMLALQVINIFQNVFRQVGLDLHMFPYRVVATGPGVSLITRGQGVTGLPKIDNTQSGVIECIPDAKSRDQLGRITDIDMYEYFITKYGDETSRGFKVSNKSFIDMMSRYITFLCHQIKFYTGIFQMELLILLI
;
A
#
# COMPACT_ATOMS: atom_id res chain seq x y z
N ASP A 1 19.02 41.15 -1.84
CA ASP A 1 18.18 40.33 -0.94
C ASP A 1 17.12 39.42 -1.58
N ARG A 2 17.03 39.30 -2.92
CA ARG A 2 16.24 38.23 -3.58
C ARG A 2 16.91 36.85 -3.84
N PRO A 3 18.19 36.55 -3.52
CA PRO A 3 18.86 35.35 -4.04
C PRO A 3 18.59 34.04 -3.28
N CYS A 4 18.06 34.07 -2.05
CA CYS A 4 18.02 32.88 -1.20
C CYS A 4 17.12 31.74 -1.73
N HIS A 5 15.95 32.09 -2.26
CA HIS A 5 14.99 31.10 -2.75
C HIS A 5 15.36 30.55 -4.13
N GLN A 6 15.90 31.40 -4.99
CA GLN A 6 16.38 30.98 -6.31
C GLN A 6 17.55 30.00 -6.16
N ALA A 7 18.53 30.29 -5.28
CA ALA A 7 19.67 29.41 -5.07
C ALA A 7 19.28 28.00 -4.60
N LEU A 8 18.28 27.88 -3.73
CA LEU A 8 17.81 26.58 -3.23
C LEU A 8 17.08 25.76 -4.32
N GLN A 9 16.25 26.40 -5.14
CA GLN A 9 15.60 25.72 -6.27
C GLN A 9 16.59 25.33 -7.37
N ILE A 10 17.53 26.22 -7.69
CA ILE A 10 18.54 25.92 -8.71
C ILE A 10 19.41 24.76 -8.26
N ASN A 11 19.85 24.73 -7.00
CA ASN A 11 20.63 23.60 -6.47
C ASN A 11 19.86 22.28 -6.52
N PHE A 12 18.56 22.29 -6.18
CA PHE A 12 17.72 21.10 -6.26
C PHE A 12 17.60 20.59 -7.71
N LEU A 13 17.42 21.49 -8.69
CA LEU A 13 17.32 21.13 -10.10
C LEU A 13 18.65 20.63 -10.68
N ILE A 14 19.78 21.20 -10.25
CA ILE A 14 21.13 20.72 -10.61
C ILE A 14 21.32 19.29 -10.11
N LEU A 15 20.99 19.01 -8.84
CA LEU A 15 21.07 17.68 -8.28
C LEU A 15 20.15 16.69 -9.01
N TRP A 16 18.94 17.13 -9.39
CA TRP A 16 18.00 16.31 -10.16
C TRP A 16 18.52 15.98 -11.57
N HIS A 17 19.18 16.94 -12.21
CA HIS A 17 19.75 16.77 -13.55
C HIS A 17 20.98 15.87 -13.56
N ASN A 18 21.86 16.02 -12.56
CA ASN A 18 23.14 15.33 -12.47
C ASN A 18 23.34 14.62 -11.12
N PRO A 19 22.52 13.60 -10.80
CA PRO A 19 22.59 12.92 -9.50
C PRO A 19 23.89 12.15 -9.28
N ASN A 20 24.54 11.73 -10.37
CA ASN A 20 25.80 10.96 -10.34
C ASN A 20 27.05 11.85 -10.39
N GLY A 21 26.91 13.18 -10.49
CA GLY A 21 28.05 14.10 -10.59
C GLY A 21 28.91 13.88 -11.83
N CYS A 22 28.31 13.52 -12.95
CA CYS A 22 29.01 13.34 -14.22
C CYS A 22 29.55 14.68 -14.73
N ALA A 23 30.83 14.71 -15.12
CA ALA A 23 31.48 15.93 -15.62
C ALA A 23 30.77 16.50 -16.86
N ASP A 24 30.21 15.63 -17.71
CA ASP A 24 29.53 16.01 -18.96
C ASP A 24 28.19 16.72 -18.74
N LEU A 25 27.62 16.65 -17.53
CA LEU A 25 26.32 17.23 -17.15
C LEU A 25 26.47 18.42 -16.19
N GLN A 26 27.68 18.97 -16.03
CA GLN A 26 27.90 20.14 -15.18
C GLN A 26 27.27 21.40 -15.77
N VAL A 27 26.63 22.19 -14.90
CA VAL A 27 25.98 23.44 -15.29
C VAL A 27 26.91 24.62 -14.98
N PRO A 28 27.09 25.59 -15.91
CA PRO A 28 27.92 26.77 -15.66
C PRO A 28 27.47 27.54 -14.41
N GLY A 29 28.41 27.80 -13.49
CA GLY A 29 28.14 28.57 -12.26
C GLY A 29 27.61 27.76 -11.07
N GLU A 30 27.55 26.43 -11.18
CA GLU A 30 27.17 25.52 -10.08
C GLU A 30 27.99 25.75 -8.80
N ASP A 31 29.31 25.98 -8.92
CA ASP A 31 30.21 26.22 -7.78
C ASP A 31 29.81 27.45 -6.96
N HIS A 32 29.32 28.50 -7.62
CA HIS A 32 28.91 29.73 -6.95
C HIS A 32 27.66 29.49 -6.09
N ILE A 33 26.73 28.67 -6.57
CA ILE A 33 25.49 28.32 -5.86
C ILE A 33 25.80 27.41 -4.67
N SER A 34 26.65 26.40 -4.88
CA SER A 34 27.13 25.52 -3.82
C SER A 34 27.86 26.28 -2.72
N SER A 35 28.76 27.21 -3.09
CA SER A 35 29.46 28.07 -2.13
C SER A 35 28.51 28.97 -1.34
N TRP A 36 27.41 29.41 -1.95
CA TRP A 36 26.40 30.23 -1.29
C TRP A 36 25.56 29.40 -0.30
N HIS A 37 25.18 28.18 -0.67
CA HIS A 37 24.46 27.26 0.21
C HIS A 37 25.27 26.93 1.48
N LEU A 38 26.59 26.74 1.33
CA LEU A 38 27.52 26.49 2.43
C LEU A 38 27.66 27.67 3.42
N LYS A 39 27.30 28.91 3.01
CA LYS A 39 27.47 30.12 3.84
C LYS A 39 26.52 30.22 5.04
N GLY A 40 25.58 29.28 5.23
CA GLY A 40 24.84 29.08 6.48
C GLY A 40 24.16 30.33 7.07
N ILE A 41 22.84 30.46 6.90
CA ILE A 41 22.09 31.61 7.44
C ILE A 41 21.95 31.50 8.97
N LYS A 42 22.35 32.56 9.70
CA LYS A 42 22.26 32.66 11.17
C LYS A 42 20.80 32.61 11.68
N HIS A 43 20.59 32.07 12.89
CA HIS A 43 19.25 31.83 13.48
C HIS A 43 18.31 33.04 13.56
N VAL A 44 18.81 34.23 13.94
CA VAL A 44 17.99 35.45 14.09
C VAL A 44 17.40 35.90 12.74
N VAL A 45 18.15 35.64 11.67
CA VAL A 45 17.77 36.03 10.30
C VAL A 45 16.57 35.21 9.82
N TRP A 46 16.48 33.93 10.17
CA TRP A 46 15.37 33.06 9.78
C TRP A 46 14.02 33.51 10.35
N ARG A 47 14.00 33.96 11.60
CA ARG A 47 12.76 34.44 12.23
C ARG A 47 12.23 35.68 11.51
N ASN A 48 13.11 36.65 11.24
CA ASN A 48 12.75 37.86 10.52
C ASN A 48 12.29 37.54 9.08
N HIS A 49 12.98 36.62 8.40
CA HIS A 49 12.56 36.17 7.07
C HIS A 49 11.16 35.54 7.07
N LEU A 50 10.85 34.66 8.03
CA LEU A 50 9.52 34.04 8.13
C LEU A 50 8.43 35.08 8.43
N GLN A 51 8.71 36.05 9.31
CA GLN A 51 7.77 37.13 9.61
C GLN A 51 7.52 38.03 8.40
N MET A 52 8.57 38.38 7.66
CA MET A 52 8.41 39.12 6.40
C MET A 52 7.64 38.30 5.36
N CYS A 53 7.95 37.02 5.21
CA CYS A 53 7.22 36.14 4.29
C CYS A 53 5.75 36.05 4.68
N TRP A 54 5.44 35.91 5.97
CA TRP A 54 4.06 35.88 6.47
C TRP A 54 3.32 37.19 6.20
N GLY A 55 3.99 38.33 6.40
CA GLY A 55 3.43 39.65 6.10
C GLY A 55 3.13 39.87 4.61
N LEU A 56 3.90 39.24 3.71
CA LEU A 56 3.65 39.26 2.28
C LEU A 56 2.56 38.25 1.87
N SER A 57 2.70 37.00 2.32
CA SER A 57 1.78 35.90 2.06
C SER A 57 1.98 34.78 3.09
N PRO A 58 0.97 34.46 3.92
CA PRO A 58 1.03 33.33 4.85
C PRO A 58 1.33 31.99 4.16
N SER A 59 0.84 31.80 2.92
CA SER A 59 1.12 30.61 2.11
C SER A 59 2.60 30.45 1.79
N LEU A 60 3.28 31.56 1.45
CA LEU A 60 4.71 31.55 1.17
C LEU A 60 5.52 31.10 2.40
N ALA A 61 5.15 31.59 3.58
CA ALA A 61 5.83 31.23 4.83
C ALA A 61 5.71 29.73 5.15
N VAL A 62 4.53 29.12 4.91
CA VAL A 62 4.31 27.67 5.09
C VAL A 62 5.17 26.86 4.13
N TYR A 63 5.13 27.15 2.82
CA TYR A 63 5.92 26.38 1.84
C TYR A 63 7.42 26.65 1.94
N MET A 64 7.82 27.83 2.41
CA MET A 64 9.22 28.12 2.72
C MET A 64 9.72 27.17 3.80
N ALA A 65 8.95 26.94 4.86
CA ALA A 65 9.36 26.05 5.93
C ALA A 65 9.60 24.61 5.51
N ILE A 66 8.74 24.08 4.64
CA ILE A 66 8.86 22.72 4.09
C ILE A 66 10.18 22.54 3.33
N ARG A 67 10.70 23.61 2.72
CA ARG A 67 11.93 23.59 1.92
C ARG A 67 13.21 23.82 2.74
N LEU A 68 13.09 24.21 4.01
CA LEU A 68 14.25 24.56 4.84
C LEU A 68 14.70 23.38 5.70
N ASN A 69 16.01 23.13 5.70
CA ASN A 69 16.65 22.05 6.46
C ASN A 69 16.86 22.40 7.96
N ASN A 70 16.04 23.28 8.54
CA ASN A 70 16.14 23.75 9.94
C ASN A 70 14.77 23.67 10.67
N PRO A 71 14.29 22.47 11.01
CA PRO A 71 12.88 22.24 11.33
C PRO A 71 12.42 22.94 12.62
N ARG A 72 13.21 22.90 13.70
CA ARG A 72 12.72 23.24 15.05
C ARG A 72 12.38 24.72 15.25
N LEU A 73 13.18 25.64 14.70
CA LEU A 73 12.96 27.08 14.87
C LEU A 73 11.83 27.57 13.97
N VAL A 74 11.82 27.06 12.74
CA VAL A 74 10.81 27.38 11.75
C VAL A 74 9.44 26.89 12.24
N GLU A 75 9.37 25.67 12.74
CA GLU A 75 8.15 25.10 13.34
C GLU A 75 7.64 25.95 14.50
N ARG A 76 8.49 26.36 15.44
CA ARG A 76 8.06 27.17 16.59
C ARG A 76 7.47 28.52 16.18
N GLU A 77 8.13 29.24 15.27
CA GLU A 77 7.65 30.56 14.84
C GLU A 77 6.41 30.44 13.95
N LEU A 78 6.35 29.46 13.05
CA LEU A 78 5.15 29.20 12.25
C LEU A 78 3.97 28.75 13.10
N SER A 79 4.16 27.84 14.06
CA SER A 79 3.09 27.49 15.00
C SER A 79 2.55 28.74 15.70
N ARG A 80 3.41 29.65 16.16
CA ARG A 80 2.96 30.92 16.76
C ARG A 80 2.13 31.76 15.78
N LEU A 81 2.61 31.94 14.53
CA LEU A 81 1.93 32.74 13.51
C LEU A 81 0.59 32.13 13.06
N VAL A 82 0.57 30.81 12.86
CA VAL A 82 -0.63 30.04 12.49
C VAL A 82 -1.65 30.10 13.62
N THR A 83 -1.27 29.93 14.88
CA THR A 83 -2.18 30.06 16.02
C THR A 83 -2.76 31.47 16.13
N LEU A 84 -1.99 32.52 15.82
CA LEU A 84 -2.49 33.90 15.84
C LEU A 84 -3.50 34.21 14.72
N SER A 85 -3.39 33.55 13.57
CA SER A 85 -4.31 33.79 12.44
C SER A 85 -4.57 32.51 11.63
N PRO A 86 -5.29 31.52 12.20
CA PRO A 86 -5.42 30.19 11.59
C PRO A 86 -6.14 30.22 10.23
N LEU A 87 -7.17 31.06 10.10
CA LEU A 87 -7.98 31.16 8.88
C LEU A 87 -7.18 31.63 7.65
N SER A 88 -6.06 32.30 7.85
CA SER A 88 -5.20 32.79 6.75
C SER A 88 -4.48 31.68 5.97
N VAL A 89 -4.40 30.49 6.56
CA VAL A 89 -3.74 29.31 5.98
C VAL A 89 -4.63 28.06 6.03
N ALA A 90 -5.90 28.19 6.38
CA ALA A 90 -6.81 27.06 6.55
C ALA A 90 -7.05 26.29 5.24
N HIS A 91 -6.85 26.93 4.09
CA HIS A 91 -6.93 26.31 2.76
C HIS A 91 -5.71 25.44 2.42
N ILE A 92 -4.65 25.45 3.25
CA ILE A 92 -3.40 24.72 3.01
C ILE A 92 -3.33 23.53 3.97
N PRO A 93 -3.46 22.28 3.48
CA PRO A 93 -3.43 21.10 4.34
C PRO A 93 -2.11 20.95 5.12
N GLU A 94 -0.97 21.29 4.52
CA GLU A 94 0.35 21.16 5.13
C GLU A 94 0.55 22.10 6.33
N ALA A 95 -0.23 23.18 6.42
CA ALA A 95 -0.16 24.10 7.53
C ALA A 95 -0.81 23.54 8.82
N LEU A 96 -1.64 22.49 8.71
CA LEU A 96 -2.36 21.91 9.83
C LEU A 96 -1.42 21.43 10.95
N GLN A 97 -0.26 20.86 10.59
CA GLN A 97 0.73 20.36 11.54
C GLN A 97 1.20 21.43 12.53
N TYR A 98 1.18 22.71 12.14
CA TYR A 98 1.60 23.82 12.98
C TYR A 98 0.54 24.22 14.01
N LEU A 99 -0.74 23.94 13.71
CA LEU A 99 -1.87 24.15 14.62
C LEU A 99 -2.09 22.96 15.56
N THR A 100 -1.98 21.72 15.04
CA THR A 100 -2.29 20.48 15.76
C THR A 100 -1.05 19.76 16.28
N ASN A 101 -0.08 20.50 16.82
CA ASN A 101 1.09 19.88 17.44
C ASN A 101 0.74 19.25 18.80
N SER A 102 1.55 18.28 19.27
CA SER A 102 1.25 17.53 20.50
C SER A 102 1.07 18.42 21.73
N ARG A 103 1.78 19.57 21.80
CA ARG A 103 1.64 20.52 22.92
C ARG A 103 0.28 21.22 22.88
N ALA A 104 -0.18 21.64 21.70
CA ALA A 104 -1.47 22.29 21.53
C ALA A 104 -2.62 21.36 21.91
N LEU A 105 -2.51 20.07 21.57
CA LEU A 105 -3.50 19.04 21.90
C LEU A 105 -3.55 18.71 23.40
N ILE A 106 -2.38 18.60 24.05
CA ILE A 106 -2.32 18.35 25.51
C ILE A 106 -2.89 19.54 26.29
N ASN A 107 -2.62 20.76 25.82
CA ASN A 107 -3.06 21.98 26.49
C ASN A 107 -4.51 22.39 26.16
N ASP A 108 -5.20 21.65 25.29
CA ASP A 108 -6.56 21.96 24.81
C ASP A 108 -6.70 23.43 24.35
N ASN A 109 -5.79 23.85 23.46
CA ASN A 109 -5.77 25.22 22.95
C ASN A 109 -7.07 25.55 22.21
N ARG A 110 -7.67 26.72 22.51
CA ARG A 110 -8.97 27.14 21.93
C ARG A 110 -8.95 27.24 20.41
N GLU A 111 -7.80 27.57 19.83
CA GLU A 111 -7.59 27.76 18.40
C GLU A 111 -7.69 26.45 17.62
N LEU A 112 -7.65 25.29 18.29
CA LEU A 112 -7.84 23.99 17.67
C LEU A 112 -9.20 23.88 16.96
N VAL A 113 -10.23 24.62 17.40
CA VAL A 113 -11.57 24.63 16.78
C VAL A 113 -11.50 24.94 15.28
N HIS A 114 -10.55 25.76 14.84
CA HIS A 114 -10.35 26.09 13.43
C HIS A 114 -9.96 24.88 12.58
N THR A 115 -9.48 23.80 13.18
CA THR A 115 -9.20 22.53 12.50
C THR A 115 -10.46 21.97 11.81
N LEU A 116 -11.65 22.19 12.38
CA LEU A 116 -12.91 21.67 11.81
C LEU A 116 -13.28 22.27 10.45
N VAL A 117 -12.75 23.46 10.12
CA VAL A 117 -12.97 24.13 8.83
C VAL A 117 -11.75 24.05 7.90
N TRP A 118 -10.68 23.39 8.33
CA TRP A 118 -9.44 23.27 7.56
C TRP A 118 -9.66 22.50 6.25
N ALA A 119 -8.86 22.76 5.22
CA ALA A 119 -8.84 21.98 4.00
C ALA A 119 -8.51 20.51 4.31
N PRO A 120 -9.11 19.55 3.57
CA PRO A 120 -8.88 18.13 3.82
C PRO A 120 -7.43 17.75 3.54
N ALA A 121 -6.76 17.18 4.54
CA ALA A 121 -5.44 16.56 4.40
C ALA A 121 -5.53 15.16 3.79
N SER A 122 -4.38 14.53 3.57
CA SER A 122 -4.32 13.14 3.10
C SER A 122 -4.92 12.18 4.14
N ALA A 123 -5.42 11.03 3.67
CA ALA A 123 -5.91 9.97 4.55
C ALA A 123 -4.84 9.50 5.56
N VAL A 124 -3.55 9.54 5.17
CA VAL A 124 -2.43 9.21 6.06
C VAL A 124 -2.36 10.18 7.25
N VAL A 125 -2.47 11.48 7.01
CA VAL A 125 -2.49 12.49 8.09
C VAL A 125 -3.74 12.35 8.96
N ALA A 126 -4.91 12.10 8.34
CA ALA A 126 -6.14 11.86 9.09
C ALA A 126 -6.03 10.64 10.01
N LEU A 127 -5.49 9.52 9.52
CA LEU A 127 -5.28 8.30 10.30
C LEU A 127 -4.21 8.47 11.39
N ALA A 128 -3.23 9.35 11.19
CA ALA A 128 -2.20 9.64 12.19
C ALA A 128 -2.81 10.18 13.50
N PHE A 129 -3.92 10.93 13.45
CA PHE A 129 -4.63 11.39 14.65
C PHE A 129 -5.24 10.26 15.50
N PHE A 130 -5.40 9.06 14.92
CA PHE A 130 -5.81 7.85 15.64
C PHE A 130 -4.61 6.91 15.89
N SER A 131 -3.40 7.45 15.95
CA SER A 131 -2.18 6.71 16.25
C SER A 131 -1.54 7.20 17.55
N ARG A 132 -0.54 6.48 18.05
CA ARG A 132 0.24 6.88 19.24
C ARG A 132 1.02 8.19 19.06
N GLN A 133 1.13 8.72 17.84
CA GLN A 133 1.88 9.96 17.57
C GLN A 133 1.18 11.19 18.15
N PHE A 134 -0.15 11.15 18.27
CA PHE A 134 -0.95 12.28 18.73
C PHE A 134 -1.78 11.87 19.96
N PRO A 135 -1.90 12.77 20.96
CA PRO A 135 -2.89 12.62 22.01
C PRO A 135 -4.31 12.56 21.42
N PRO A 136 -5.20 11.66 21.92
CA PRO A 136 -6.60 11.63 21.49
C PRO A 136 -7.28 12.95 21.81
N HIS A 137 -7.95 13.55 20.81
CA HIS A 137 -8.61 14.84 20.98
C HIS A 137 -9.89 14.92 20.11
N PRO A 138 -11.04 15.37 20.64
CA PRO A 138 -12.31 15.36 19.90
C PRO A 138 -12.28 16.14 18.59
N ILE A 139 -11.65 17.32 18.58
CA ILE A 139 -11.62 18.19 17.40
C ILE A 139 -10.79 17.57 16.26
N THR A 140 -9.63 16.98 16.56
CA THR A 140 -8.80 16.33 15.53
C THR A 140 -9.44 15.03 15.06
N ALA A 141 -10.11 14.28 15.95
CA ALA A 141 -10.88 13.09 15.59
C ALA A 141 -12.04 13.42 14.64
N GLN A 142 -12.82 14.47 14.93
CA GLN A 142 -13.91 14.95 14.04
C GLN A 142 -13.37 15.38 12.68
N TYR A 143 -12.28 16.14 12.66
CA TYR A 143 -11.62 16.52 11.42
C TYR A 143 -11.16 15.30 10.61
N ALA A 144 -10.50 14.33 11.28
CA ALA A 144 -9.99 13.13 10.64
C ALA A 144 -11.13 12.27 10.06
N VAL A 145 -12.22 12.06 10.82
CA VAL A 145 -13.40 11.35 10.32
C VAL A 145 -14.03 12.09 9.14
N ARG A 146 -14.14 13.42 9.18
CA ARG A 146 -14.64 14.21 8.04
C ARG A 146 -13.79 14.01 6.79
N VAL A 147 -12.46 14.00 6.92
CA VAL A 147 -11.54 13.73 5.79
C VAL A 147 -11.75 12.31 5.25
N LEU A 148 -11.79 11.30 6.13
CA LEU A 148 -11.94 9.91 5.72
C LEU A 148 -13.33 9.62 5.11
N ARG A 149 -14.40 10.22 5.63
CA ARG A 149 -15.76 10.09 5.07
C ARG A 149 -15.88 10.58 3.63
N ASN A 150 -15.03 11.53 3.23
CA ASN A 150 -15.00 12.13 1.90
C ASN A 150 -14.00 11.43 0.95
N CYS A 151 -13.25 10.43 1.43
CA CYS A 151 -12.36 9.65 0.58
C CYS A 151 -13.14 8.72 -0.35
N SER A 152 -12.55 8.43 -1.51
CA SER A 152 -13.10 7.43 -2.44
C SER A 152 -13.06 6.02 -1.81
N ILE A 153 -13.96 5.13 -2.25
CA ILE A 153 -13.97 3.73 -1.80
C ILE A 153 -12.62 3.06 -2.08
N ASN A 154 -12.00 3.31 -3.23
CA ASN A 154 -10.68 2.77 -3.57
C ASN A 154 -9.60 3.23 -2.60
N SER A 155 -9.62 4.50 -2.19
CA SER A 155 -8.70 5.03 -1.19
C SER A 155 -8.94 4.40 0.19
N LEU A 156 -10.20 4.19 0.57
CA LEU A 156 -10.55 3.54 1.84
C LEU A 156 -10.15 2.07 1.86
N LEU A 157 -10.41 1.33 0.77
CA LEU A 157 -9.98 -0.06 0.59
C LEU A 157 -8.47 -0.19 0.77
N PHE A 158 -7.71 0.74 0.19
CA PHE A 158 -6.27 0.78 0.33
C PHE A 158 -5.82 0.94 1.80
N PHE A 159 -6.56 1.68 2.64
CA PHE A 159 -6.21 1.93 4.04
C PHE A 159 -6.97 1.07 5.06
N VAL A 160 -7.70 0.03 4.64
CA VAL A 160 -8.46 -0.86 5.55
C VAL A 160 -7.60 -1.39 6.71
N PRO A 161 -6.37 -1.91 6.50
CA PRO A 161 -5.54 -2.36 7.61
C PRO A 161 -5.28 -1.27 8.65
N GLN A 162 -4.99 -0.05 8.20
CA GLN A 162 -4.71 1.10 9.07
C GLN A 162 -5.98 1.60 9.78
N ILE A 163 -7.14 1.58 9.11
CA ILE A 163 -8.44 1.92 9.70
C ILE A 163 -8.79 0.94 10.83
N VAL A 164 -8.57 -0.36 10.63
CA VAL A 164 -8.80 -1.37 11.68
C VAL A 164 -7.82 -1.20 12.83
N GLN A 165 -6.54 -0.90 12.57
CA GLN A 165 -5.58 -0.60 13.65
C GLN A 165 -5.95 0.67 14.43
N ALA A 166 -6.50 1.68 13.77
CA ALA A 166 -6.90 2.95 14.40
C ALA A 166 -7.96 2.75 15.50
N LEU A 167 -8.80 1.72 15.41
CA LEU A 167 -9.74 1.36 16.49
C LEU A 167 -9.05 1.07 17.83
N ARG A 168 -7.81 0.55 17.82
CA ARG A 168 -7.07 0.26 19.06
C ARG A 168 -6.75 1.52 19.87
N HIS A 169 -6.82 2.68 19.24
CA HIS A 169 -6.53 3.98 19.83
C HIS A 169 -7.76 4.91 19.82
N ASP A 170 -8.92 4.41 19.40
CA ASP A 170 -10.18 5.16 19.37
C ASP A 170 -10.83 5.20 20.75
N MET A 171 -10.44 6.19 21.55
CA MET A 171 -10.98 6.39 22.90
C MET A 171 -12.37 7.04 22.91
N LEU A 172 -12.81 7.59 21.77
CA LEU A 172 -13.98 8.47 21.65
C LEU A 172 -15.03 7.92 20.66
N ASP A 173 -14.87 6.67 20.21
CA ASP A 173 -15.77 5.96 19.29
C ASP A 173 -15.98 6.59 17.90
N TYR A 174 -15.16 7.57 17.51
CA TYR A 174 -15.28 8.24 16.21
C TYR A 174 -14.92 7.32 15.05
N MET A 175 -13.89 6.48 15.22
CA MET A 175 -13.46 5.49 14.24
C MET A 175 -14.47 4.35 14.15
N MET A 176 -15.05 3.92 15.28
CA MET A 176 -16.14 2.93 15.27
C MET A 176 -17.34 3.43 14.45
N GLN A 177 -17.77 4.68 14.64
CA GLN A 177 -18.88 5.24 13.88
C GLN A 177 -18.54 5.41 12.40
N LEU A 178 -17.32 5.85 12.07
CA LEU A 178 -16.84 5.90 10.70
C LEU A 178 -16.93 4.51 10.03
N ILE A 179 -16.50 3.45 10.71
CA ILE A 179 -16.54 2.09 10.16
C ILE A 179 -17.97 1.64 9.86
N LYS A 180 -18.92 1.92 10.77
CA LYS A 180 -20.35 1.65 10.53
C LYS A 180 -20.86 2.43 9.31
N ASP A 181 -20.49 3.70 9.18
CA ASP A 181 -20.91 4.54 8.05
C ASP A 181 -20.36 4.03 6.72
N ILE A 182 -19.06 3.71 6.64
CA ILE A 182 -18.43 3.28 5.39
C ILE A 182 -18.82 1.85 5.01
N ALA A 183 -19.05 0.96 6.00
CA ALA A 183 -19.55 -0.39 5.74
C ALA A 183 -20.98 -0.37 5.18
N ASN A 184 -21.82 0.56 5.63
CA ASN A 184 -23.16 0.75 5.07
C ASN A 184 -23.16 1.32 3.64
N LYS A 185 -22.05 1.94 3.20
CA LYS A 185 -21.94 2.52 1.86
C LYS A 185 -21.46 1.53 0.80
N SER A 186 -20.68 0.51 1.18
CA SER A 186 -20.08 -0.45 0.24
C SER A 186 -19.95 -1.83 0.89
N GLN A 187 -20.55 -2.83 0.26
CA GLN A 187 -20.48 -4.22 0.69
C GLN A 187 -19.07 -4.78 0.55
N ILE A 188 -18.34 -4.39 -0.50
CA ILE A 188 -16.95 -4.82 -0.72
C ILE A 188 -16.06 -4.26 0.39
N LEU A 189 -16.23 -2.97 0.73
CA LEU A 189 -15.49 -2.37 1.85
C LEU A 189 -15.84 -3.05 3.18
N ALA A 190 -17.12 -3.37 3.41
CA ALA A 190 -17.56 -4.11 4.59
C ALA A 190 -16.91 -5.50 4.68
N HIS A 191 -16.85 -6.26 3.58
CA HIS A 191 -16.19 -7.57 3.53
C HIS A 191 -14.70 -7.46 3.88
N GLN A 192 -13.99 -6.51 3.30
CA GLN A 192 -12.56 -6.28 3.58
C GLN A 192 -12.30 -5.87 5.02
N LEU A 193 -13.17 -5.03 5.59
CA LEU A 193 -13.14 -4.70 7.02
C LEU A 193 -13.34 -5.95 7.87
N ILE A 194 -14.34 -6.79 7.56
CA ILE A 194 -14.60 -8.05 8.29
C ILE A 194 -13.38 -8.99 8.22
N TYR A 195 -12.78 -9.18 7.04
CA TYR A 195 -11.58 -10.01 6.88
C TYR A 195 -10.44 -9.50 7.75
N ASN A 196 -10.18 -8.19 7.73
CA ASN A 196 -9.10 -7.59 8.50
C ASN A 196 -9.38 -7.64 10.02
N MET A 197 -10.63 -7.41 10.45
CA MET A 197 -11.04 -7.56 11.85
C MET A 197 -10.83 -8.98 12.34
N ARG A 198 -11.33 -9.99 11.60
CA ARG A 198 -11.18 -11.41 11.93
C ARG A 198 -9.71 -11.80 12.05
N THR A 199 -8.86 -11.32 11.15
CA THR A 199 -7.41 -11.59 11.19
C THR A 199 -6.77 -10.95 12.42
N ASN A 200 -7.24 -9.80 12.88
CA ASN A 200 -6.69 -9.08 14.03
C ASN A 200 -7.22 -9.53 15.40
N MET A 201 -8.10 -10.55 15.44
CA MET A 201 -8.64 -11.10 16.69
C MET A 201 -7.63 -11.98 17.46
N PHE A 202 -6.65 -12.60 16.80
CA PHE A 202 -5.73 -13.60 17.40
C PHE A 202 -4.26 -13.32 17.05
N LEU A 203 -3.31 -13.70 17.92
CA LEU A 203 -1.88 -13.35 17.83
C LEU A 203 -0.92 -14.55 17.74
N ASP A 204 -1.40 -15.80 17.80
CA ASP A 204 -0.52 -16.96 18.07
C ASP A 204 -0.09 -17.75 16.82
N GLU A 205 1.18 -18.15 16.80
CA GLU A 205 1.85 -18.88 15.71
C GLU A 205 2.46 -20.19 16.21
N GLU A 206 1.76 -21.33 16.18
CA GLU A 206 2.42 -22.63 16.36
C GLU A 206 1.96 -23.67 15.32
N MET A 207 2.94 -24.25 14.61
CA MET A 207 2.77 -25.15 13.48
C MET A 207 3.71 -26.36 13.55
N LEU A 208 3.16 -27.55 13.77
CA LEU A 208 3.89 -28.83 13.77
C LEU A 208 3.19 -29.86 12.88
N CYS A 209 3.46 -29.83 11.57
CA CYS A 209 3.35 -31.00 10.67
C CYS A 209 4.07 -30.74 9.33
N LYS A 210 4.64 -31.79 8.73
CA LYS A 210 5.25 -31.78 7.38
C LYS A 210 4.36 -32.56 6.40
N ASP A 211 4.32 -32.09 5.15
CA ASP A 211 3.39 -32.56 4.10
C ASP A 211 3.96 -33.60 3.13
N GLY A 212 3.04 -34.38 2.52
CA GLY A 212 3.33 -35.39 1.48
C GLY A 212 2.38 -35.30 0.25
N PRO A 213 2.55 -36.19 -0.76
CA PRO A 213 1.85 -36.14 -2.05
C PRO A 213 0.32 -36.29 -1.98
N GLN A 214 -0.21 -36.79 -0.87
CA GLN A 214 -1.65 -36.96 -0.61
C GLN A 214 -2.41 -35.62 -0.57
N ARG A 215 -1.74 -34.51 -0.20
CA ARG A 215 -2.37 -33.19 -0.08
C ARG A 215 -2.79 -32.60 -1.43
N ARG A 216 -2.06 -32.89 -2.50
CA ARG A 216 -2.43 -32.45 -3.87
C ARG A 216 -3.76 -33.06 -4.32
N GLN A 217 -3.92 -34.36 -4.12
CA GLN A 217 -5.14 -35.09 -4.49
C GLN A 217 -6.34 -34.58 -3.68
N ALA A 218 -6.18 -34.40 -2.37
CA ALA A 218 -7.22 -33.83 -1.51
C ALA A 218 -7.62 -32.39 -1.92
N CYS A 219 -6.67 -31.56 -2.37
CA CYS A 219 -6.97 -30.22 -2.88
C CYS A 219 -7.80 -30.26 -4.16
N LEU A 220 -7.46 -31.14 -5.11
CA LEU A 220 -8.21 -31.30 -6.35
C LEU A 220 -9.63 -31.81 -6.09
N GLU A 221 -9.78 -32.76 -5.18
CA GLU A 221 -11.09 -33.25 -4.74
C GLU A 221 -11.91 -32.17 -4.02
N ALA A 222 -11.27 -31.32 -3.21
CA ALA A 222 -11.94 -30.18 -2.58
C ALA A 222 -12.38 -29.15 -3.62
N LEU A 223 -11.51 -28.76 -4.56
CA LEU A 223 -11.85 -27.82 -5.64
C LEU A 223 -12.99 -28.35 -6.52
N SER A 224 -12.99 -29.65 -6.82
CA SER A 224 -14.06 -30.27 -7.63
C SER A 224 -15.45 -30.23 -6.97
N ARG A 225 -15.51 -30.07 -5.64
CA ARG A 225 -16.75 -29.99 -4.87
C ARG A 225 -17.28 -28.57 -4.72
N ILE A 226 -16.54 -27.55 -5.16
CA ILE A 226 -16.95 -26.16 -5.02
C ILE A 226 -18.00 -25.84 -6.09
N GLU A 227 -19.20 -25.49 -5.64
CA GLU A 227 -20.25 -24.92 -6.49
C GLU A 227 -20.12 -23.40 -6.48
N LEU A 228 -19.87 -22.80 -7.66
CA LEU A 228 -19.70 -21.37 -7.78
C LEU A 228 -21.04 -20.64 -7.62
N GLN A 229 -21.11 -19.75 -6.63
CA GLN A 229 -22.25 -18.88 -6.43
C GLN A 229 -22.13 -17.62 -7.30
N GLN A 230 -23.26 -17.13 -7.80
CA GLN A 230 -23.30 -15.92 -8.63
C GLN A 230 -22.98 -14.67 -7.80
N GLY A 231 -22.19 -13.75 -8.37
CA GLY A 231 -21.77 -12.53 -7.69
C GLY A 231 -20.54 -12.67 -6.79
N CYS A 232 -19.87 -13.83 -6.79
CA CYS A 232 -18.61 -14.02 -6.08
C CYS A 232 -17.43 -13.29 -6.74
N TYR A 233 -16.47 -12.87 -5.92
CA TYR A 233 -15.21 -12.27 -6.32
C TYR A 233 -14.06 -12.83 -5.49
N ILE A 234 -12.82 -12.67 -5.96
CA ILE A 234 -11.63 -13.06 -5.19
C ILE A 234 -11.25 -11.89 -4.27
N PRO A 235 -10.96 -12.10 -2.97
CA PRO A 235 -10.64 -11.01 -2.05
C PRO A 235 -9.52 -10.07 -2.54
N THR A 236 -8.52 -10.61 -3.24
CA THR A 236 -7.43 -9.83 -3.83
C THR A 236 -7.87 -9.01 -5.04
N ASN A 237 -8.94 -9.40 -5.75
CA ASN A 237 -9.47 -8.70 -6.93
C ASN A 237 -10.95 -8.31 -6.79
N PRO A 238 -11.27 -7.23 -6.06
CA PRO A 238 -12.65 -6.76 -5.87
C PRO A 238 -13.29 -6.07 -7.08
N GLU A 239 -12.59 -6.01 -8.22
CA GLU A 239 -13.09 -5.36 -9.45
C GLU A 239 -13.54 -6.38 -10.51
N ALA A 240 -13.38 -7.67 -10.24
CA ALA A 240 -13.69 -8.72 -11.18
C ALA A 240 -14.56 -9.81 -10.55
N MET A 241 -15.56 -10.26 -11.31
CA MET A 241 -16.44 -11.36 -10.93
C MET A 241 -15.81 -12.69 -11.33
N VAL A 242 -15.95 -13.69 -10.47
CA VAL A 242 -15.55 -15.08 -10.79
C VAL A 242 -16.61 -15.70 -11.68
N ILE A 243 -16.20 -16.19 -12.85
CA ILE A 243 -17.06 -16.89 -13.82
C ILE A 243 -16.88 -18.39 -13.72
N ALA A 244 -15.65 -18.85 -13.51
CA ALA A 244 -15.33 -20.27 -13.37
C ALA A 244 -14.07 -20.49 -12.53
N ILE A 245 -13.93 -21.70 -11.99
CA ILE A 245 -12.73 -22.18 -11.29
C ILE A 245 -12.16 -23.34 -12.11
N ASP A 246 -10.85 -23.35 -12.34
CA ASP A 246 -10.21 -24.53 -12.92
C ASP A 246 -9.99 -25.59 -11.82
N ASN A 247 -10.88 -26.58 -11.79
CA ASN A 247 -10.85 -27.66 -10.82
C ASN A 247 -9.58 -28.53 -10.92
N LYS A 248 -8.81 -28.43 -12.01
CA LYS A 248 -7.55 -29.17 -12.21
C LYS A 248 -6.30 -28.37 -11.84
N SER A 249 -6.45 -27.07 -11.55
CA SER A 249 -5.31 -26.18 -11.29
C SER A 249 -4.69 -26.33 -9.90
N GLY A 250 -5.42 -26.96 -8.95
CA GLY A 250 -5.03 -27.12 -7.55
C GLY A 250 -3.64 -27.71 -7.36
N THR A 251 -2.66 -26.88 -7.06
CA THR A 251 -1.27 -27.31 -6.89
C THR A 251 -0.69 -26.80 -5.57
N PRO A 252 -0.25 -27.68 -4.66
CA PRO A 252 0.45 -27.27 -3.45
C PRO A 252 1.87 -26.79 -3.80
N MET A 253 2.26 -25.64 -3.27
CA MET A 253 3.60 -25.09 -3.45
C MET A 253 4.57 -25.76 -2.47
N GLN A 254 5.65 -26.32 -3.00
CA GLN A 254 6.56 -27.20 -2.26
C GLN A 254 7.65 -26.45 -1.47
N SER A 255 7.82 -25.15 -1.69
CA SER A 255 8.92 -24.35 -1.14
C SER A 255 8.64 -23.77 0.26
N ALA A 256 7.44 -23.94 0.81
CA ALA A 256 7.04 -23.37 2.09
C ALA A 256 6.58 -24.47 3.06
N ALA A 257 6.97 -24.36 4.33
CA ALA A 257 6.63 -25.35 5.37
C ALA A 257 5.12 -25.58 5.55
N LYS A 258 4.29 -24.59 5.18
CA LYS A 258 2.82 -24.60 5.32
C LYS A 258 2.08 -25.05 4.05
N ALA A 259 2.83 -25.26 2.96
CA ALA A 259 2.38 -25.71 1.64
C ALA A 259 1.11 -24.99 1.13
N PRO A 260 1.21 -23.71 0.73
CA PRO A 260 0.07 -22.96 0.22
C PRO A 260 -0.39 -23.55 -1.13
N TYR A 261 -1.65 -23.32 -1.50
CA TYR A 261 -2.24 -23.89 -2.72
C TYR A 261 -2.51 -22.82 -3.77
N LEU A 262 -2.12 -23.11 -5.00
CA LEU A 262 -2.45 -22.32 -6.19
C LEU A 262 -3.78 -22.82 -6.78
N ALA A 263 -4.68 -21.90 -7.11
CA ALA A 263 -5.86 -22.18 -7.93
C ALA A 263 -6.04 -21.08 -8.99
N MET A 264 -6.56 -21.48 -10.15
CA MET A 264 -6.81 -20.60 -11.29
C MET A 264 -8.31 -20.30 -11.41
N PHE A 265 -8.61 -19.02 -11.63
CA PHE A 265 -9.96 -18.50 -11.74
C PHE A 265 -10.14 -17.80 -13.08
N ARG A 266 -11.27 -18.01 -13.73
CA ARG A 266 -11.68 -17.25 -14.90
C ARG A 266 -12.48 -16.06 -14.42
N LEU A 267 -11.94 -14.87 -14.63
CA LEU A 267 -12.47 -13.62 -14.13
C LEU A 267 -13.03 -12.78 -15.25
N ARG A 268 -14.05 -11.97 -14.94
CA ARG A 268 -14.59 -10.95 -15.82
C ARG A 268 -14.59 -9.60 -15.13
N HIS A 269 -13.94 -8.62 -15.73
CA HIS A 269 -13.79 -7.30 -15.14
C HIS A 269 -15.07 -6.46 -15.29
N CYS A 270 -15.59 -5.94 -14.18
CA CYS A 270 -16.82 -5.14 -14.14
C CYS A 270 -16.71 -3.89 -13.24
N GLY A 271 -15.64 -3.76 -12.47
CA GLY A 271 -15.49 -2.71 -11.47
C GLY A 271 -16.36 -2.94 -10.23
N ILE A 272 -16.01 -2.23 -9.15
CA ILE A 272 -16.63 -2.38 -7.81
C ILE A 272 -18.13 -2.07 -7.85
N ALA A 273 -18.51 -0.96 -8.47
CA ALA A 273 -19.90 -0.48 -8.44
C ALA A 273 -20.87 -1.42 -9.18
N GLU A 274 -20.43 -2.05 -10.28
CA GLU A 274 -21.27 -3.02 -11.00
C GLU A 274 -21.31 -4.36 -10.25
N LEU A 275 -20.17 -4.80 -9.70
CA LEU A 275 -20.10 -6.02 -8.90
C LEU A 275 -21.05 -5.96 -7.69
N GLU A 276 -21.09 -4.83 -6.99
CA GLU A 276 -22.01 -4.62 -5.86
C GLU A 276 -23.49 -4.64 -6.29
N LYS A 277 -23.82 -4.05 -7.44
CA LYS A 277 -25.18 -4.11 -8.01
C LYS A 277 -25.58 -5.54 -8.35
N LEU A 278 -24.69 -6.29 -9.01
CA LEU A 278 -24.93 -7.68 -9.37
C LEU A 278 -25.12 -8.55 -8.12
N ALA A 279 -24.23 -8.43 -7.14
CA ALA A 279 -24.34 -9.16 -5.88
C ALA A 279 -25.68 -8.84 -5.17
N THR A 280 -26.09 -7.58 -5.12
CA THR A 280 -27.37 -7.17 -4.50
C THR A 280 -28.59 -7.68 -5.27
N SER A 281 -28.53 -7.75 -6.60
CA SER A 281 -29.62 -8.27 -7.44
C SER A 281 -29.87 -9.76 -7.22
N VAL A 282 -28.80 -10.55 -7.01
CA VAL A 282 -28.90 -12.00 -6.73
C VAL A 282 -29.63 -12.27 -5.41
N PHE A 283 -29.50 -11.40 -4.41
CA PHE A 283 -30.19 -11.56 -3.11
C PHE A 283 -31.62 -11.02 -3.09
N THR A 284 -32.02 -10.21 -4.07
CA THR A 284 -33.32 -9.53 -4.07
C THR A 284 -34.35 -10.14 -5.02
N ASP A 285 -34.04 -11.28 -5.67
CA ASP A 285 -34.91 -12.01 -6.60
C ASP A 285 -35.63 -11.09 -7.61
N THR A 286 -34.96 -10.03 -8.06
CA THR A 286 -35.47 -9.18 -9.12
C THR A 286 -34.94 -9.70 -10.44
N ASP A 287 -35.77 -10.49 -11.14
CA ASP A 287 -35.57 -10.95 -12.52
C ASP A 287 -35.41 -9.75 -13.48
N SER A 288 -34.23 -9.15 -13.47
CA SER A 288 -33.83 -8.16 -14.45
C SER A 288 -33.17 -8.90 -15.60
N SER A 289 -34.03 -9.35 -16.52
CA SER A 289 -33.71 -9.73 -17.90
C SER A 289 -33.23 -8.53 -18.74
N GLY A 290 -32.37 -7.69 -18.15
CA GLY A 290 -31.73 -6.56 -18.79
C GLY A 290 -30.28 -6.91 -19.12
N LEU A 291 -29.94 -6.86 -20.41
CA LEU A 291 -28.59 -6.90 -20.99
C LEU A 291 -27.47 -6.67 -19.96
N ASN A 292 -26.74 -7.73 -19.60
CA ASN A 292 -25.51 -7.63 -18.80
C ASN A 292 -24.52 -6.73 -19.56
N PRO A 293 -24.26 -5.49 -19.11
CA PRO A 293 -23.34 -4.57 -19.82
C PRO A 293 -21.92 -5.15 -19.92
N CYS A 294 -21.60 -6.02 -18.95
CA CYS A 294 -20.34 -6.72 -18.83
C CYS A 294 -20.20 -7.96 -19.72
N ALA A 295 -21.24 -8.39 -20.46
CA ALA A 295 -21.14 -9.58 -21.33
C ALA A 295 -20.08 -9.47 -22.44
N LEU A 296 -19.66 -8.24 -22.77
CA LEU A 296 -18.61 -7.93 -23.75
C LEU A 296 -17.21 -7.77 -23.13
N ALA A 297 -17.08 -7.81 -21.80
CA ALA A 297 -15.79 -7.65 -21.13
C ALA A 297 -14.92 -8.89 -21.33
N GLU A 298 -13.62 -8.68 -21.56
CA GLU A 298 -12.65 -9.75 -21.75
C GLU A 298 -12.53 -10.61 -20.49
N GLU A 299 -12.48 -11.92 -20.68
CA GLU A 299 -12.34 -12.88 -19.61
C GLU A 299 -10.88 -13.31 -19.48
N ILE A 300 -10.33 -13.17 -18.28
CA ILE A 300 -8.90 -13.37 -18.03
C ILE A 300 -8.75 -14.50 -17.00
N TRP A 301 -7.79 -15.38 -17.24
CA TRP A 301 -7.38 -16.38 -16.25
C TRP A 301 -6.41 -15.77 -15.26
N GLN A 302 -6.75 -15.83 -13.98
CA GLN A 302 -5.97 -15.27 -12.89
C GLN A 302 -5.68 -16.33 -11.84
N GLY A 303 -4.41 -16.47 -11.49
CA GLY A 303 -3.98 -17.33 -10.38
C GLY A 303 -4.12 -16.62 -9.04
N ALA A 304 -4.52 -17.37 -8.02
CA ALA A 304 -4.45 -16.95 -6.63
C ALA A 304 -3.80 -18.04 -5.78
N ILE A 305 -2.88 -17.64 -4.91
CA ILE A 305 -2.24 -18.49 -3.92
C ILE A 305 -2.97 -18.29 -2.60
N PHE A 306 -3.42 -19.37 -2.01
CA PHE A 306 -4.05 -19.37 -0.70
C PHE A 306 -3.05 -19.90 0.32
N LYS A 307 -2.67 -19.02 1.24
CA LYS A 307 -1.83 -19.36 2.38
C LYS A 307 -2.73 -19.60 3.59
N VAL A 308 -2.64 -20.79 4.18
CA VAL A 308 -3.26 -21.10 5.47
C VAL A 308 -2.14 -21.40 6.43
N GLY A 309 -2.19 -20.75 7.58
CA GLY A 309 -1.17 -20.85 8.60
C GLY A 309 -0.16 -19.71 8.65
N ASP A 310 -0.16 -18.80 7.69
CA ASP A 310 0.88 -17.80 7.47
C ASP A 310 0.37 -16.39 7.69
N ASP A 311 1.12 -15.58 8.44
CA ASP A 311 0.78 -14.18 8.67
C ASP A 311 1.20 -13.34 7.45
N VAL A 312 0.24 -13.11 6.56
CA VAL A 312 0.43 -12.30 5.36
C VAL A 312 0.29 -10.79 5.61
N ARG A 313 0.10 -10.32 6.86
CA ARG A 313 -0.09 -8.89 7.14
C ARG A 313 1.19 -8.10 6.91
N GLN A 314 2.36 -8.71 7.12
CA GLN A 314 3.65 -8.10 6.80
C GLN A 314 3.79 -7.89 5.29
N ASP A 315 3.39 -8.89 4.47
CA ASP A 315 3.34 -8.78 3.01
C ASP A 315 2.43 -7.63 2.57
N MET A 316 1.21 -7.57 3.14
CA MET A 316 0.24 -6.51 2.85
C MET A 316 0.82 -5.12 3.10
N LEU A 317 1.48 -4.92 4.25
CA LEU A 317 2.09 -3.63 4.59
C LEU A 317 3.22 -3.28 3.60
N ALA A 318 4.12 -4.22 3.30
CA ALA A 318 5.21 -3.99 2.37
C ALA A 318 4.70 -3.59 0.98
N LEU A 319 3.69 -4.31 0.47
CA LEU A 319 3.07 -4.06 -0.84
C LEU A 319 2.28 -2.75 -0.88
N GLN A 320 1.63 -2.36 0.22
CA GLN A 320 1.03 -1.03 0.34
C GLN A 320 2.09 0.06 0.17
N VAL A 321 3.25 -0.07 0.84
CA VAL A 321 4.34 0.91 0.70
C VAL A 321 4.85 0.91 -0.75
N ILE A 322 5.10 -0.25 -1.37
CA ILE A 322 5.50 -0.33 -2.78
C ILE A 322 4.52 0.42 -3.69
N ASN A 323 3.21 0.24 -3.50
CA ASN A 323 2.18 0.91 -4.29
C ASN A 323 2.20 2.44 -4.09
N ILE A 324 2.37 2.92 -2.85
CA ILE A 324 2.54 4.36 -2.58
C ILE A 324 3.70 4.93 -3.38
N PHE A 325 4.85 4.26 -3.37
CA PHE A 325 6.03 4.72 -4.12
C PHE A 325 5.85 4.66 -5.63
N GLN A 326 5.17 3.63 -6.14
CA GLN A 326 4.83 3.57 -7.56
C GLN A 326 3.98 4.79 -7.98
N ASN A 327 3.03 5.19 -7.14
CA ASN A 327 2.21 6.38 -7.39
C ASN A 327 3.03 7.67 -7.32
N VAL A 328 3.98 7.76 -6.38
CA VAL A 328 4.93 8.90 -6.30
C VAL A 328 5.78 8.99 -7.55
N PHE A 329 6.36 7.87 -8.03
CA PHE A 329 7.17 7.86 -9.25
C PHE A 329 6.36 8.28 -10.47
N ARG A 330 5.14 7.74 -10.62
CA ARG A 330 4.22 8.13 -11.70
C ARG A 330 3.88 9.62 -11.63
N GLN A 331 3.64 10.17 -10.44
CA GLN A 331 3.30 11.58 -10.25
C GLN A 331 4.47 12.51 -10.58
N VAL A 332 5.70 12.10 -10.26
CA VAL A 332 6.92 12.86 -10.58
C VAL A 332 7.32 12.70 -12.07
N GLY A 333 6.70 11.76 -12.79
CA GLY A 333 7.03 11.45 -14.19
C GLY A 333 8.27 10.60 -14.34
N LEU A 334 8.70 9.90 -13.27
CA LEU A 334 9.73 8.88 -13.34
C LEU A 334 9.10 7.59 -13.86
N ASP A 335 9.61 7.08 -14.98
CA ASP A 335 9.17 5.84 -15.61
C ASP A 335 9.69 4.60 -14.86
N LEU A 336 9.35 4.51 -13.57
CA LEU A 336 9.76 3.45 -12.66
C LEU A 336 8.55 2.58 -12.32
N HIS A 337 8.20 1.69 -13.25
CA HIS A 337 7.15 0.70 -13.03
C HIS A 337 7.61 -0.38 -12.03
N MET A 338 6.85 -0.53 -10.95
CA MET A 338 6.89 -1.66 -10.03
C MET A 338 5.62 -2.50 -10.20
N PHE A 339 5.64 -3.75 -9.73
CA PHE A 339 4.49 -4.66 -9.81
C PHE A 339 4.01 -5.04 -8.40
N PRO A 340 3.27 -4.15 -7.71
CA PRO A 340 2.66 -4.49 -6.43
C PRO A 340 1.44 -5.38 -6.67
N TYR A 341 1.64 -6.70 -6.60
CA TYR A 341 0.53 -7.66 -6.56
C TYR A 341 -0.29 -7.47 -5.27
N ARG A 342 -1.56 -7.89 -5.28
CA ARG A 342 -2.44 -7.71 -4.12
C ARG A 342 -2.39 -8.91 -3.19
N VAL A 343 -2.39 -8.60 -1.89
CA VAL A 343 -2.47 -9.57 -0.81
C VAL A 343 -3.58 -9.14 0.13
N VAL A 344 -4.41 -10.11 0.54
CA VAL A 344 -5.50 -9.88 1.49
C VAL A 344 -5.47 -10.99 2.54
N ALA A 345 -5.29 -10.61 3.80
CA ALA A 345 -5.55 -11.48 4.93
C ALA A 345 -7.06 -11.67 5.11
N THR A 346 -7.52 -12.92 5.14
CA THR A 346 -8.95 -13.29 5.09
C THR A 346 -9.54 -13.70 6.43
N GLY A 347 -8.71 -13.99 7.43
CA GLY A 347 -9.16 -14.37 8.77
C GLY A 347 -8.28 -15.44 9.42
N PRO A 348 -8.69 -15.98 10.58
CA PRO A 348 -7.99 -17.10 11.19
C PRO A 348 -8.02 -18.31 10.25
N GLY A 349 -6.90 -19.03 10.19
CA GLY A 349 -6.81 -20.35 9.58
C GLY A 349 -7.76 -21.30 10.28
N VAL A 350 -8.31 -22.22 9.50
CA VAL A 350 -9.02 -23.38 10.03
C VAL A 350 -8.27 -24.59 9.52
N SER A 351 -7.50 -25.21 10.39
CA SER A 351 -6.79 -26.45 10.12
C SER A 351 -7.63 -27.61 10.60
N LEU A 352 -8.11 -28.42 9.66
CA LEU A 352 -8.69 -29.72 9.95
C LEU A 352 -7.56 -30.71 10.28
N ILE A 353 -6.91 -30.54 11.44
CA ILE A 353 -5.87 -31.48 11.88
C ILE A 353 -6.54 -32.79 12.30
N THR A 354 -6.55 -33.78 11.41
CA THR A 354 -6.78 -35.18 11.81
C THR A 354 -5.51 -35.68 12.49
N ARG A 355 -5.45 -35.66 13.83
CA ARG A 355 -4.42 -36.45 14.53
C ARG A 355 -4.72 -37.93 14.27
N GLY A 356 -3.65 -38.69 14.00
CA GLY A 356 -3.61 -40.10 13.61
C GLY A 356 -4.85 -40.97 13.92
N GLN A 357 -5.28 -41.71 12.89
CA GLN A 357 -6.22 -42.84 12.97
C GLN A 357 -7.53 -42.55 13.73
N GLY A 358 -8.47 -41.87 13.08
CA GLY A 358 -9.86 -41.79 13.54
C GLY A 358 -10.57 -40.54 13.04
N VAL A 359 -11.56 -40.71 12.17
CA VAL A 359 -12.43 -39.63 11.67
C VAL A 359 -13.46 -39.28 12.74
N THR A 360 -13.02 -38.70 13.86
CA THR A 360 -13.91 -38.24 14.93
C THR A 360 -13.26 -37.07 15.68
N GLY A 361 -13.40 -35.85 15.19
CA GLY A 361 -13.02 -34.66 15.92
C GLY A 361 -13.67 -33.43 15.30
N LEU A 362 -14.29 -32.59 16.13
CA LEU A 362 -14.73 -31.26 15.70
C LEU A 362 -13.53 -30.50 15.11
N PRO A 363 -13.75 -29.64 14.09
CA PRO A 363 -12.73 -28.72 13.60
C PRO A 363 -12.14 -27.94 14.78
N LYS A 364 -10.84 -28.09 15.04
CA LYS A 364 -10.17 -27.27 16.04
C LYS A 364 -9.78 -25.98 15.33
N ILE A 365 -10.37 -24.86 15.75
CA ILE A 365 -9.91 -23.54 15.30
C ILE A 365 -8.48 -23.39 15.83
N ASP A 366 -7.52 -23.45 14.93
CA ASP A 366 -6.14 -23.08 15.22
C ASP A 366 -6.02 -21.56 15.12
N ASN A 367 -5.29 -20.94 16.05
CA ASN A 367 -5.09 -19.48 16.09
C ASN A 367 -4.25 -18.95 14.91
N THR A 368 -4.05 -19.76 13.87
CA THR A 368 -3.21 -19.44 12.74
C THR A 368 -3.93 -18.46 11.81
N GLN A 369 -3.25 -17.87 10.83
CA GLN A 369 -3.83 -16.88 9.92
C GLN A 369 -3.95 -17.42 8.50
N SER A 370 -4.93 -16.92 7.76
CA SER A 370 -5.13 -17.23 6.35
C SER A 370 -5.08 -15.97 5.50
N GLY A 371 -4.60 -16.12 4.27
CA GLY A 371 -4.50 -15.05 3.32
C GLY A 371 -4.53 -15.54 1.89
N VAL A 372 -4.89 -14.61 1.01
CA VAL A 372 -4.93 -14.80 -0.43
C VAL A 372 -3.92 -13.85 -1.07
N ILE A 373 -3.11 -14.37 -1.97
CA ILE A 373 -2.09 -13.64 -2.71
C ILE A 373 -2.41 -13.76 -4.19
N GLU A 374 -2.47 -12.64 -4.88
CA GLU A 374 -2.62 -12.57 -6.34
C GLU A 374 -1.34 -13.06 -7.02
N CYS A 375 -1.47 -14.00 -7.95
CA CYS A 375 -0.34 -14.40 -8.79
C CYS A 375 -0.07 -13.36 -9.86
N ILE A 376 1.19 -13.08 -10.13
CA ILE A 376 1.54 -12.28 -11.30
C ILE A 376 1.37 -13.19 -12.54
N PRO A 377 0.54 -12.79 -13.52
CA PRO A 377 0.41 -13.55 -14.76
C PRO A 377 1.73 -13.59 -15.52
N ASP A 378 1.98 -14.69 -16.23
CA ASP A 378 3.19 -14.93 -17.04
C ASP A 378 4.54 -14.85 -16.30
N ALA A 379 4.53 -14.88 -14.97
CA ALA A 379 5.75 -14.89 -14.16
C ALA A 379 6.20 -16.32 -13.84
N LYS A 380 7.52 -16.54 -13.81
CA LYS A 380 8.13 -17.78 -13.34
C LYS A 380 9.04 -17.53 -12.17
N SER A 381 9.05 -18.49 -11.25
CA SER A 381 9.92 -18.39 -10.09
C SER A 381 11.37 -18.75 -10.39
N ARG A 382 12.32 -18.14 -9.68
CA ARG A 382 13.74 -18.50 -9.83
C ARG A 382 13.98 -19.99 -9.57
N ASP A 383 13.35 -20.55 -8.55
CA ASP A 383 13.45 -21.98 -8.23
C ASP A 383 12.81 -22.84 -9.33
N GLN A 384 11.67 -22.41 -9.90
CA GLN A 384 11.07 -23.10 -11.04
C GLN A 384 11.98 -23.06 -12.27
N LEU A 385 12.59 -21.91 -12.56
CA LEU A 385 13.56 -21.79 -13.64
C LEU A 385 14.75 -22.74 -13.42
N GLY A 386 15.36 -22.74 -12.23
CA GLY A 386 16.48 -23.62 -11.92
C GLY A 386 16.14 -25.13 -11.94
N ARG A 387 14.87 -25.51 -11.71
CA ARG A 387 14.44 -26.92 -11.84
C ARG A 387 14.08 -27.34 -13.26
N ILE A 388 13.53 -26.41 -14.04
CA ILE A 388 13.11 -26.67 -15.43
C ILE A 388 14.32 -26.63 -16.35
N THR A 389 15.27 -25.76 -16.06
CA THR A 389 16.46 -25.54 -16.87
C THR A 389 17.68 -25.64 -15.96
N ASP A 390 18.57 -26.60 -16.23
CA ASP A 390 19.83 -26.80 -15.49
C ASP A 390 20.91 -25.78 -15.91
N ILE A 391 20.48 -24.58 -16.30
CA ILE A 391 21.29 -23.50 -16.86
C ILE A 391 21.21 -22.26 -15.98
N ASP A 392 22.26 -21.43 -16.01
CA ASP A 392 22.29 -20.20 -15.24
C ASP A 392 21.30 -19.16 -15.76
N MET A 393 20.93 -18.17 -14.94
CA MET A 393 19.99 -17.10 -15.30
C MET A 393 20.45 -16.32 -16.54
N TYR A 394 21.76 -16.10 -16.67
CA TYR A 394 22.34 -15.45 -17.84
C TYR A 394 22.14 -16.28 -19.12
N GLU A 395 22.38 -17.59 -19.03
CA GLU A 395 22.23 -18.53 -20.14
C GLU A 395 20.76 -18.73 -20.52
N TYR A 396 19.86 -18.71 -19.55
CA TYR A 396 18.42 -18.65 -19.78
C TYR A 396 18.02 -17.38 -20.56
N PHE A 397 18.59 -16.22 -20.21
CA PHE A 397 18.34 -14.97 -20.92
C PHE A 397 18.79 -15.03 -22.38
N ILE A 398 19.97 -15.58 -22.63
CA ILE A 398 20.48 -15.78 -24.00
C ILE A 398 19.58 -16.75 -24.77
N THR A 399 19.21 -17.87 -24.15
CA THR A 399 18.37 -18.89 -24.78
C THR A 399 16.98 -18.38 -25.12
N LYS A 400 16.38 -17.53 -24.26
CA LYS A 400 15.02 -17.00 -24.43
C LYS A 400 14.96 -15.78 -25.35
N TYR A 401 15.95 -14.88 -25.26
CA TYR A 401 15.89 -13.57 -25.91
C TYR A 401 16.93 -13.35 -27.01
N GLY A 402 17.84 -14.31 -27.22
CA GLY A 402 18.95 -14.23 -28.18
C GLY A 402 20.25 -13.75 -27.55
N ASP A 403 21.29 -13.66 -28.37
CA ASP A 403 22.63 -13.20 -27.97
C ASP A 403 22.65 -11.71 -27.60
N GLU A 404 23.76 -11.24 -27.00
CA GLU A 404 23.91 -9.86 -26.51
C GLU A 404 23.69 -8.79 -27.60
N THR A 405 23.95 -9.12 -28.85
CA THR A 405 23.77 -8.17 -29.96
C THR A 405 22.32 -8.02 -30.38
N SER A 406 21.50 -9.03 -30.10
CA SER A 406 20.09 -9.09 -30.45
C SER A 406 19.28 -7.97 -29.79
N ARG A 407 18.25 -7.50 -30.50
CA ARG A 407 17.31 -6.52 -29.95
C ARG A 407 16.54 -7.08 -28.76
N GLY A 408 16.18 -8.36 -28.81
CA GLY A 408 15.44 -9.05 -27.74
C GLY A 408 16.21 -9.01 -26.42
N PHE A 409 17.48 -9.41 -26.45
CA PHE A 409 18.35 -9.37 -25.28
C PHE A 409 18.51 -7.95 -24.74
N LYS A 410 18.80 -6.96 -25.58
CA LYS A 410 19.00 -5.56 -25.13
C LYS A 410 17.76 -4.98 -24.46
N VAL A 411 16.58 -5.23 -25.01
CA VAL A 411 15.31 -4.75 -24.43
C VAL A 411 15.03 -5.46 -23.11
N SER A 412 15.10 -6.79 -23.07
CA SER A 412 14.83 -7.56 -21.84
C SER A 412 15.85 -7.28 -20.74
N ASN A 413 17.14 -7.17 -21.08
CA ASN A 413 18.20 -6.85 -20.13
C ASN A 413 18.05 -5.44 -19.56
N LYS A 414 17.69 -4.45 -20.40
CA LYS A 414 17.37 -3.10 -19.92
C LYS A 414 16.19 -3.14 -18.94
N SER A 415 15.09 -3.80 -19.31
CA SER A 415 13.93 -3.95 -18.41
C SER A 415 14.27 -4.65 -17.10
N PHE A 416 15.13 -5.67 -17.14
CA PHE A 416 15.61 -6.39 -15.95
C PHE A 416 16.46 -5.50 -15.03
N ILE A 417 17.45 -4.78 -15.57
CA ILE A 417 18.30 -3.84 -14.81
C ILE A 417 17.44 -2.71 -14.23
N ASP A 418 16.53 -2.15 -15.03
CA ASP A 418 15.61 -1.12 -14.60
C ASP A 418 14.74 -1.62 -13.44
N MET A 419 14.17 -2.83 -13.54
CA MET A 419 13.40 -3.43 -12.45
C MET A 419 14.24 -3.69 -11.20
N MET A 420 15.42 -4.31 -11.34
CA MET A 420 16.30 -4.61 -10.22
C MET A 420 16.77 -3.36 -9.49
N SER A 421 17.18 -2.31 -10.22
CA SER A 421 17.62 -1.05 -9.61
C SER A 421 16.49 -0.38 -8.81
N ARG A 422 15.24 -0.45 -9.29
CA ARG A 422 14.04 0.04 -8.58
C ARG A 422 13.84 -0.70 -7.26
N TYR A 423 13.79 -2.04 -7.31
CA TYR A 423 13.56 -2.87 -6.12
C TYR A 423 14.71 -2.78 -5.12
N ILE A 424 15.97 -2.71 -5.56
CA ILE A 424 17.14 -2.57 -4.68
C ILE A 424 17.14 -1.21 -3.98
N THR A 425 16.97 -0.11 -4.73
CA THR A 425 16.93 1.25 -4.16
C THR A 425 15.83 1.35 -3.09
N PHE A 426 14.69 0.71 -3.36
CA PHE A 426 13.52 0.73 -2.49
C PHE A 426 13.63 -0.20 -1.27
N LEU A 427 13.85 -1.50 -1.50
CA LEU A 427 13.86 -2.53 -0.45
C LEU A 427 15.06 -2.41 0.49
N CYS A 428 16.26 -2.15 -0.06
CA CYS A 428 17.47 -2.17 0.74
C CYS A 428 17.72 -0.84 1.48
N HIS A 429 17.34 0.31 0.90
CA HIS A 429 17.70 1.61 1.47
C HIS A 429 16.60 2.27 2.31
N GLN A 430 15.33 2.17 1.89
CA GLN A 430 14.22 2.90 2.53
C GLN A 430 13.48 2.07 3.59
N ILE A 431 13.26 0.79 3.34
CA ILE A 431 12.51 -0.06 4.29
C ILE A 431 13.42 -0.66 5.37
N LYS A 432 14.76 -0.60 5.22
CA LYS A 432 15.73 -1.28 6.11
C LYS A 432 15.19 -2.66 6.51
N PHE A 433 14.90 -3.51 5.52
CA PHE A 433 14.52 -4.88 5.80
C PHE A 433 15.63 -5.51 6.66
N TYR A 434 15.33 -5.70 7.95
CA TYR A 434 16.19 -6.47 8.82
C TYR A 434 16.26 -7.88 8.22
N THR A 435 17.49 -8.22 7.82
CA THR A 435 17.97 -9.55 7.44
C THR A 435 17.14 -10.67 8.02
N GLY A 436 16.51 -11.49 7.17
CA GLY A 436 15.84 -12.70 7.64
C GLY A 436 15.07 -13.47 6.60
N ILE A 437 13.96 -12.93 6.08
CA ILE A 437 12.92 -13.80 5.49
C ILE A 437 12.40 -13.29 4.13
N PHE A 438 12.48 -11.99 3.84
CA PHE A 438 11.90 -11.40 2.62
C PHE A 438 12.83 -11.33 1.40
N GLN A 439 14.12 -11.63 1.56
CA GLN A 439 15.13 -11.43 0.51
C GLN A 439 14.98 -12.37 -0.69
N MET A 440 14.23 -13.46 -0.55
CA MET A 440 14.03 -14.42 -1.64
C MET A 440 12.62 -14.36 -2.22
N GLU A 441 11.55 -14.29 -1.42
CA GLU A 441 10.18 -14.45 -1.95
C GLU A 441 9.71 -13.29 -2.85
N LEU A 442 10.14 -12.04 -2.61
CA LEU A 442 9.79 -10.93 -3.50
C LEU A 442 10.61 -10.93 -4.81
N LEU A 443 11.83 -11.48 -4.79
CA LEU A 443 12.65 -11.67 -5.99
C LEU A 443 12.17 -12.88 -6.82
N ILE A 444 11.45 -13.81 -6.17
CA ILE A 444 10.96 -15.07 -6.72
C ILE A 444 9.76 -14.88 -7.66
N LEU A 445 9.15 -13.70 -7.78
CA LEU A 445 7.92 -13.50 -8.56
C LEU A 445 8.08 -12.67 -9.85
N LEU A 446 9.30 -12.24 -10.21
CA LEU A 446 9.49 -11.21 -11.24
C LEU A 446 10.49 -11.59 -12.35
N ILE A 447 10.50 -12.84 -12.84
CA ILE A 447 11.22 -13.20 -14.10
C ILE A 447 10.27 -13.78 -15.14
#